data_AF-A0A1M6Y7L6-F1
#
_entry.id   AF-A0A1M6Y7L6-F1
#
_cell.length_a   1.000
_cell.length_b   1.000
_cell.length_c   1.000
_cell.angle_alpha   90.00
_cell.angle_beta   90.00
_cell.angle_gamma   90.00
#
_symmetry.space_group_name_H-M   'P 1'
#
loop_
_entity.id
_entity.type
_entity.pdbx_description
1 polymer ?
#
loop_
_entity_poly.entity_id
_entity_poly.type
_entity_poly.pdbx_seq_one_letter_code
_entity_poly.pdbx_strand_id
1 'polypeptide(L)'
;MNGLTTDTIINRDALYALRELPSESVHCAVTSPPYYALRDYGLTMQIGREDTPEEYIRRLTVIFRELRRVLRPDGTLWLNIADTYCGTGSKGSSTDPKNPKGRNGQSVSIARKAAGIKQKDLIGIPWLLAFSLRSDGWYLRSDIIWQKENPMPESCKDRPTRCYEHIFLLTKEKKYYYDAAAIAEPISPKTAARYRLGRSANSKYTEEIPGQGKVQGINRARKGGYYDDALIPTMRNKRDVWLINTVPYKGGHFAAFPPKLAETCILAGCPRGGIVIDPFFGSGTTGKAAKDLDRHYIGIEINIEYCALARARIGGE
;
A
#
# COMPACT_ATOMS: atom_id res chain seq x y z
N MET A 1 -7.01 13.36 -27.33
CA MET A 1 -7.15 13.70 -25.90
C MET A 1 -8.49 13.17 -25.45
N ASN A 2 -8.50 12.01 -24.79
CA ASN A 2 -9.75 11.42 -24.30
C ASN A 2 -10.31 12.32 -23.20
N GLY A 3 -11.57 12.76 -23.33
CA GLY A 3 -12.25 13.68 -22.41
C GLY A 3 -12.56 13.08 -21.04
N LEU A 4 -11.54 12.53 -20.37
CA LEU A 4 -11.61 12.06 -19.00
C LEU A 4 -11.49 13.27 -18.07
N THR A 5 -12.54 13.58 -17.34
CA THR A 5 -12.52 14.62 -16.30
C THR A 5 -11.61 14.18 -15.16
N THR A 6 -10.59 14.97 -14.87
CA THR A 6 -9.68 14.77 -13.74
C THR A 6 -9.98 15.73 -12.60
N ASP A 7 -9.22 15.58 -11.50
CA ASP A 7 -9.32 16.36 -10.27
C ASP A 7 -10.73 16.34 -9.67
N THR A 8 -11.35 15.15 -9.77
CA THR A 8 -12.74 14.93 -9.45
C THR A 8 -12.94 13.82 -8.43
N ILE A 9 -14.09 13.87 -7.77
CA ILE A 9 -14.55 12.87 -6.80
C ILE A 9 -15.89 12.32 -7.30
N ILE A 10 -15.89 11.05 -7.66
CA ILE A 10 -17.05 10.30 -8.11
C ILE A 10 -17.73 9.69 -6.87
N ASN A 11 -18.92 10.18 -6.52
CA ASN A 11 -19.69 9.60 -5.43
C ASN A 11 -20.46 8.36 -5.90
N ARG A 12 -19.84 7.18 -5.79
CA ARG A 12 -20.41 5.91 -6.26
C ARG A 12 -19.69 4.72 -5.66
N ASP A 13 -20.30 3.54 -5.74
CA ASP A 13 -19.59 2.28 -5.52
C ASP A 13 -18.43 2.10 -6.51
N ALA A 14 -17.30 1.61 -5.98
CA ALA A 14 -16.04 1.49 -6.69
C ALA A 14 -16.15 0.68 -7.98
N LEU A 15 -16.85 -0.45 -7.97
CA LEU A 15 -16.95 -1.33 -9.14
C LEU A 15 -17.69 -0.64 -10.27
N TYR A 16 -18.82 0.00 -9.96
CA TYR A 16 -19.63 0.67 -10.97
C TYR A 16 -18.92 1.91 -11.53
N ALA A 17 -18.28 2.72 -10.69
CA ALA A 17 -17.49 3.86 -11.14
C ALA A 17 -16.35 3.42 -12.07
N LEU A 18 -15.58 2.40 -11.69
CA LEU A 18 -14.47 1.91 -12.51
C LEU A 18 -14.94 1.41 -13.88
N ARG A 19 -16.13 0.78 -13.98
CA ARG A 19 -16.71 0.34 -15.26
C ARG A 19 -17.04 1.48 -16.21
N GLU A 20 -17.33 2.66 -15.70
CA GLU A 20 -17.64 3.85 -16.50
C GLU A 20 -16.37 4.58 -16.98
N LEU A 21 -15.23 4.30 -16.37
CA LEU A 21 -13.96 4.88 -16.78
C LEU A 21 -13.40 4.19 -18.04
N PRO A 22 -12.80 4.95 -18.98
CA PRO A 22 -12.15 4.37 -20.15
C PRO A 22 -11.00 3.45 -19.75
N SER A 23 -10.76 2.40 -20.53
CA SER A 23 -9.58 1.55 -20.36
C SER A 23 -8.30 2.36 -20.56
N GLU A 24 -7.22 1.94 -19.90
CA GLU A 24 -5.87 2.47 -20.11
C GLU A 24 -5.74 3.99 -19.98
N SER A 25 -6.50 4.58 -19.05
CA SER A 25 -6.70 6.02 -18.93
C SER A 25 -6.00 6.65 -17.73
N VAL A 26 -5.55 5.85 -16.75
CA VAL A 26 -4.86 6.36 -15.55
C VAL A 26 -3.49 5.70 -15.34
N HIS A 27 -2.59 6.39 -14.65
CA HIS A 27 -1.16 6.02 -14.56
C HIS A 27 -0.84 5.23 -13.30
N CYS A 28 -1.45 5.59 -12.19
CA CYS A 28 -1.13 5.02 -10.88
C CYS A 28 -2.39 4.88 -10.06
N ALA A 29 -2.49 3.82 -9.27
CA ALA A 29 -3.47 3.69 -8.23
C ALA A 29 -2.78 3.61 -6.87
N VAL A 30 -3.22 4.41 -5.91
CA VAL A 30 -2.74 4.36 -4.52
C VAL A 30 -3.96 4.31 -3.63
N THR A 31 -4.15 3.20 -2.92
CA THR A 31 -5.43 2.94 -2.26
C THR A 31 -5.31 2.00 -1.06
N SER A 32 -6.32 2.06 -0.20
CA SER A 32 -6.52 1.16 0.92
C SER A 32 -8.00 0.80 1.00
N PRO A 33 -8.41 -0.43 0.63
CA PRO A 33 -9.80 -0.83 0.72
C PRO A 33 -10.27 -0.88 2.18
N PRO A 34 -11.58 -0.83 2.45
CA PRO A 34 -12.12 -1.18 3.76
C PRO A 34 -11.59 -2.54 4.25
N TYR A 35 -11.00 -2.60 5.44
CA TYR A 35 -10.40 -3.83 5.97
C TYR A 35 -11.46 -4.80 6.48
N TYR A 36 -11.24 -6.10 6.19
CA TYR A 36 -12.17 -7.17 6.54
C TYR A 36 -12.53 -7.19 8.04
N ALA A 37 -13.82 -7.21 8.32
CA ALA A 37 -14.43 -7.30 9.64
C ALA A 37 -14.03 -6.19 10.65
N LEU A 38 -13.35 -5.13 10.19
CA LEU A 38 -12.81 -4.11 11.08
C LEU A 38 -13.82 -3.03 11.43
N ARG A 39 -14.55 -2.50 10.44
CA ARG A 39 -15.42 -1.33 10.58
C ARG A 39 -16.76 -1.51 9.90
N ASP A 40 -17.75 -0.78 10.41
CA ASP A 40 -19.03 -0.56 9.75
C ASP A 40 -19.11 0.92 9.34
N TYR A 41 -19.40 1.15 8.06
CA TYR A 41 -19.65 2.46 7.50
C TYR A 41 -21.14 2.76 7.35
N GLY A 42 -22.03 1.82 7.72
CA GLY A 42 -23.48 2.01 7.71
C GLY A 42 -24.10 2.04 6.31
N LEU A 43 -23.39 1.53 5.29
CA LEU A 43 -23.82 1.56 3.90
C LEU A 43 -24.10 0.16 3.38
N THR A 44 -25.21 -0.01 2.65
CA THR A 44 -25.65 -1.32 2.13
C THR A 44 -24.61 -2.01 1.24
N MET A 45 -23.93 -1.24 0.38
CA MET A 45 -22.95 -1.80 -0.57
C MET A 45 -21.51 -1.80 -0.06
N GLN A 46 -21.28 -1.47 1.22
CA GLN A 46 -19.92 -1.40 1.77
C GLN A 46 -19.15 -2.73 1.63
N ILE A 47 -17.84 -2.60 1.64
CA ILE A 47 -16.89 -3.71 1.62
C ILE A 47 -16.31 -3.89 3.03
N GLY A 48 -15.89 -5.11 3.36
CA GLY A 48 -15.31 -5.46 4.66
C GLY A 48 -16.31 -6.01 5.67
N ARG A 49 -17.57 -6.26 5.25
CA ARG A 49 -18.63 -6.83 6.09
C ARG A 49 -19.16 -8.18 5.60
N GLU A 50 -18.55 -8.72 4.54
CA GLU A 50 -18.82 -10.02 3.98
C GLU A 50 -18.75 -11.11 5.05
N ASP A 51 -19.49 -12.20 4.85
CA ASP A 51 -19.60 -13.24 5.87
C ASP A 51 -18.34 -14.09 5.96
N THR A 52 -17.57 -14.16 4.87
CA THR A 52 -16.34 -14.97 4.78
C THR A 52 -15.18 -14.16 4.20
N PRO A 53 -13.92 -14.48 4.60
CA PRO A 53 -12.74 -13.92 3.93
C PRO A 53 -12.77 -14.16 2.42
N GLU A 54 -13.19 -15.34 1.97
CA GLU A 54 -13.22 -15.71 0.55
C GLU A 54 -14.13 -14.78 -0.26
N GLU A 55 -15.31 -14.44 0.29
CA GLU A 55 -16.22 -13.50 -0.35
C GLU A 55 -15.64 -12.09 -0.42
N TYR A 56 -15.02 -11.62 0.67
CA TYR A 56 -14.32 -10.32 0.72
C TYR A 56 -13.21 -10.25 -0.34
N ILE A 57 -12.35 -11.28 -0.40
CA ILE A 57 -11.27 -11.39 -1.37
C ILE A 57 -11.82 -11.42 -2.80
N ARG A 58 -12.90 -12.17 -3.05
CA ARG A 58 -13.55 -12.23 -4.36
C ARG A 58 -14.10 -10.87 -4.79
N ARG A 59 -14.78 -10.12 -3.90
CA ARG A 59 -15.30 -8.78 -4.21
C ARG A 59 -14.18 -7.81 -4.55
N LEU A 60 -13.12 -7.77 -3.75
CA LEU A 60 -11.95 -6.94 -4.05
C LEU A 60 -11.25 -7.35 -5.35
N THR A 61 -11.13 -8.65 -5.62
CA THR A 61 -10.52 -9.14 -6.86
C THR A 61 -11.28 -8.64 -8.09
N VAL A 62 -12.61 -8.63 -8.07
CA VAL A 62 -13.43 -8.09 -9.16
C VAL A 62 -13.21 -6.58 -9.34
N ILE A 63 -13.14 -5.82 -8.26
CA ILE A 63 -12.87 -4.36 -8.32
C ILE A 63 -11.48 -4.10 -8.89
N PHE A 64 -10.46 -4.80 -8.39
CA PHE A 64 -9.09 -4.63 -8.87
C PHE A 64 -8.91 -5.16 -10.29
N ARG A 65 -9.70 -6.13 -10.76
CA ARG A 65 -9.74 -6.51 -12.18
C ARG A 65 -10.18 -5.34 -13.07
N GLU A 66 -11.25 -4.64 -12.69
CA GLU A 66 -11.69 -3.44 -13.41
C GLU A 66 -10.68 -2.30 -13.29
N LEU A 67 -10.05 -2.12 -12.13
CA LEU A 67 -8.96 -1.15 -11.98
C LEU A 67 -7.79 -1.46 -12.93
N ARG A 68 -7.43 -2.75 -13.10
CA ARG A 68 -6.38 -3.15 -14.05
C ARG A 68 -6.73 -2.78 -15.49
N ARG A 69 -8.01 -2.86 -15.87
CA ARG A 69 -8.49 -2.41 -17.18
C ARG A 69 -8.31 -0.89 -17.36
N VAL A 70 -8.65 -0.12 -16.33
CA VAL A 70 -8.54 1.36 -16.33
C VAL A 70 -7.07 1.82 -16.30
N LEU A 71 -6.17 1.08 -15.66
CA LEU A 71 -4.75 1.38 -15.67
C LEU A 71 -4.14 1.22 -17.07
N ARG A 72 -3.26 2.15 -17.41
CA ARG A 72 -2.36 2.04 -18.57
C ARG A 72 -1.51 0.76 -18.52
N PRO A 73 -1.00 0.26 -19.65
CA PRO A 73 -0.08 -0.88 -19.69
C PRO A 73 1.12 -0.75 -18.72
N ASP A 74 1.66 0.47 -18.61
CA ASP A 74 2.77 0.83 -17.72
C ASP A 74 2.35 1.23 -16.30
N GLY A 75 1.06 1.10 -15.97
CA GLY A 75 0.51 1.59 -14.71
C GLY A 75 0.82 0.72 -13.49
N THR A 76 0.81 1.35 -12.33
CA THR A 76 1.10 0.70 -11.04
C THR A 76 -0.09 0.77 -10.08
N LEU A 77 -0.24 -0.24 -9.21
CA LEU A 77 -1.15 -0.26 -8.08
C LEU A 77 -0.34 -0.42 -6.80
N TRP A 78 -0.54 0.51 -5.87
CA TRP A 78 -0.01 0.49 -4.50
C TRP A 78 -1.16 0.23 -3.55
N LEU A 79 -1.24 -1.00 -3.07
CA LEU A 79 -2.37 -1.49 -2.29
C LEU A 79 -1.97 -1.66 -0.82
N ASN A 80 -2.41 -0.74 0.04
CA ASN A 80 -2.26 -0.89 1.48
C ASN A 80 -3.37 -1.76 2.07
N ILE A 81 -3.00 -2.82 2.78
CA ILE A 81 -3.96 -3.69 3.46
C ILE A 81 -3.39 -4.26 4.76
N ALA A 82 -4.23 -4.33 5.79
CA ALA A 82 -3.90 -4.95 7.07
C ALA A 82 -4.60 -6.30 7.23
N ASP A 83 -4.04 -7.11 8.11
CA ASP A 83 -4.62 -8.39 8.48
C ASP A 83 -5.56 -8.29 9.69
N THR A 84 -6.34 -9.34 9.91
CA THR A 84 -7.23 -9.51 11.05
C THR A 84 -7.18 -10.95 11.56
N TYR A 85 -7.64 -11.15 12.79
CA TYR A 85 -7.65 -12.46 13.45
C TYR A 85 -9.02 -13.12 13.32
N CYS A 86 -9.04 -14.44 13.20
CA CYS A 86 -10.25 -15.23 13.19
C CYS A 86 -10.89 -15.28 14.59
N GLY A 87 -12.21 -15.04 14.65
CA GLY A 87 -13.02 -15.16 15.86
C GLY A 87 -12.91 -14.00 16.86
N THR A 88 -13.49 -14.21 18.04
CA THR A 88 -13.60 -13.19 19.10
C THR A 88 -12.29 -13.06 19.86
N GLY A 89 -11.45 -12.09 19.47
CA GLY A 89 -10.46 -11.54 20.41
C GLY A 89 -11.19 -10.77 21.50
N SER A 90 -11.57 -11.42 22.61
CA SER A 90 -12.10 -10.86 23.88
C SER A 90 -13.17 -9.76 23.84
N LYS A 91 -13.80 -9.46 22.69
CA LYS A 91 -14.90 -8.50 22.58
C LYS A 91 -16.21 -9.27 22.50
N GLY A 92 -16.98 -9.20 23.58
CA GLY A 92 -18.32 -9.75 23.64
C GLY A 92 -19.25 -9.11 22.61
N SER A 93 -20.34 -9.81 22.33
CA SER A 93 -21.48 -9.34 21.53
C SER A 93 -22.26 -8.18 22.20
N SER A 94 -21.80 -7.66 23.34
CA SER A 94 -22.46 -6.60 24.10
C SER A 94 -22.05 -5.21 23.60
N THR A 95 -23.00 -4.48 23.06
CA THR A 95 -22.90 -3.02 22.86
C THR A 95 -22.79 -2.32 24.21
N ASP A 96 -21.82 -1.41 24.39
CA ASP A 96 -21.76 -0.54 25.58
C ASP A 96 -22.99 0.39 25.56
N PRO A 97 -23.96 0.26 26.48
CA PRO A 97 -25.17 1.08 26.47
C PRO A 97 -24.88 2.57 26.63
N LYS A 98 -23.75 2.93 27.26
CA LYS A 98 -23.31 4.33 27.42
C LYS A 98 -22.66 4.88 26.16
N ASN A 99 -22.14 4.01 25.30
CA ASN A 99 -21.52 4.37 24.03
C ASN A 99 -22.03 3.41 22.94
N PRO A 100 -23.27 3.55 22.46
CA PRO A 100 -23.87 2.63 21.50
C PRO A 100 -23.12 2.61 20.15
N LYS A 101 -22.38 3.69 19.85
CA LYS A 101 -21.43 3.77 18.74
C LYS A 101 -19.98 3.51 19.19
N GLY A 102 -19.71 2.84 20.31
CA GLY A 102 -18.37 2.72 20.87
C GLY A 102 -17.74 4.05 21.35
N ARG A 103 -16.67 3.99 22.15
CA ARG A 103 -16.00 5.19 22.72
C ARG A 103 -15.44 6.17 21.67
N ASN A 104 -15.27 5.72 20.42
CA ASN A 104 -14.72 6.50 19.32
C ASN A 104 -15.75 6.72 18.19
N GLY A 105 -17.05 6.49 18.41
CA GLY A 105 -18.10 6.67 17.39
C GLY A 105 -18.20 5.57 16.31
N GLN A 106 -17.54 4.42 16.50
CA GLN A 106 -17.63 3.23 15.65
C GLN A 106 -18.44 2.08 16.28
N SER A 107 -19.39 1.52 15.51
CA SER A 107 -19.97 0.21 15.82
C SER A 107 -18.92 -0.91 15.66
N VAL A 108 -19.09 -1.95 16.48
CA VAL A 108 -18.06 -2.94 16.85
C VAL A 108 -17.57 -3.78 15.65
N SER A 109 -16.28 -4.15 15.66
CA SER A 109 -15.73 -5.20 14.81
C SER A 109 -16.55 -6.48 15.00
N ILE A 110 -17.14 -7.03 13.93
CA ILE A 110 -17.86 -8.30 14.05
C ILE A 110 -16.82 -9.41 14.11
N ALA A 111 -16.89 -10.24 15.15
CA ALA A 111 -16.10 -11.46 15.17
C ALA A 111 -16.61 -12.41 14.08
N ARG A 112 -15.82 -12.60 13.03
CA ARG A 112 -16.13 -13.53 11.95
C ARG A 112 -15.35 -14.82 12.17
N LYS A 113 -16.06 -15.96 12.12
CA LYS A 113 -15.43 -17.28 11.98
C LYS A 113 -15.10 -17.45 10.49
N ALA A 114 -13.87 -17.84 10.19
CA ALA A 114 -13.47 -18.23 8.85
C ALA A 114 -13.37 -19.76 8.79
N ALA A 115 -13.94 -20.36 7.74
CA ALA A 115 -13.96 -21.81 7.59
C ALA A 115 -12.53 -22.37 7.55
N GLY A 116 -12.24 -23.40 8.34
CA GLY A 116 -10.92 -24.02 8.40
C GLY A 116 -9.84 -23.21 9.15
N ILE A 117 -10.16 -22.03 9.69
CA ILE A 117 -9.22 -21.18 10.43
C ILE A 117 -9.59 -21.19 11.92
N LYS A 118 -8.63 -21.50 12.80
CA LYS A 118 -8.89 -21.62 14.24
C LYS A 118 -9.12 -20.24 14.86
N GLN A 119 -9.85 -20.20 15.98
CA GLN A 119 -9.98 -18.96 16.76
C GLN A 119 -8.59 -18.46 17.17
N LYS A 120 -8.37 -17.13 17.07
CA LYS A 120 -7.09 -16.44 17.29
C LYS A 120 -6.01 -16.70 16.22
N ASP A 121 -6.27 -17.49 15.18
CA ASP A 121 -5.36 -17.54 14.04
C ASP A 121 -5.40 -16.21 13.29
N LEU A 122 -4.24 -15.77 12.79
CA LEU A 122 -4.17 -14.69 11.82
C LEU A 122 -4.74 -15.21 10.49
N ILE A 123 -5.69 -14.49 9.88
CA ILE A 123 -6.40 -14.98 8.69
C ILE A 123 -5.49 -15.01 7.46
N GLY A 124 -4.54 -14.06 7.36
CA GLY A 124 -3.69 -13.93 6.18
C GLY A 124 -4.34 -13.09 5.07
N ILE A 125 -5.27 -12.20 5.40
CA ILE A 125 -6.02 -11.37 4.42
C ILE A 125 -5.11 -10.69 3.38
N PRO A 126 -3.98 -10.04 3.76
CA PRO A 126 -3.09 -9.42 2.80
C PRO A 126 -2.60 -10.39 1.71
N TRP A 127 -2.13 -11.57 2.13
CA TRP A 127 -1.57 -12.56 1.21
C TRP A 127 -2.62 -13.33 0.42
N LEU A 128 -3.79 -13.59 1.02
CA LEU A 128 -4.95 -14.11 0.29
C LEU A 128 -5.33 -13.18 -0.87
N LEU A 129 -5.35 -11.86 -0.61
CA LEU A 129 -5.64 -10.87 -1.65
C LEU A 129 -4.52 -10.82 -2.69
N ALA A 130 -3.27 -10.71 -2.28
CA ALA A 130 -2.13 -10.62 -3.19
C ALA A 130 -2.06 -11.82 -4.14
N PHE A 131 -2.30 -13.04 -3.66
CA PHE A 131 -2.32 -14.24 -4.49
C PHE A 131 -3.56 -14.34 -5.36
N SER A 132 -4.73 -13.90 -4.89
CA SER A 132 -5.93 -13.79 -5.73
C SER A 132 -5.69 -12.83 -6.91
N LEU A 133 -5.14 -11.64 -6.64
CA LEU A 133 -4.83 -10.65 -7.69
C LEU A 133 -3.77 -11.18 -8.67
N ARG A 134 -2.72 -11.85 -8.17
CA ARG A 134 -1.71 -12.48 -9.03
C ARG A 134 -2.33 -13.54 -9.94
N SER A 135 -3.18 -14.40 -9.38
CA SER A 135 -3.89 -15.44 -10.14
C SER A 135 -4.86 -14.84 -11.16
N ASP A 136 -5.39 -13.66 -10.86
CA ASP A 136 -6.26 -12.90 -11.77
C ASP A 136 -5.50 -12.21 -12.92
N GLY A 137 -4.17 -12.24 -12.92
CA GLY A 137 -3.32 -11.70 -13.99
C GLY A 137 -2.51 -10.45 -13.62
N TRP A 138 -2.46 -10.05 -12.36
CA TRP A 138 -1.54 -9.02 -11.89
C TRP A 138 -0.12 -9.57 -11.72
N TYR A 139 0.88 -8.73 -11.96
CA TYR A 139 2.24 -9.00 -11.49
C TYR A 139 2.37 -8.48 -10.06
N LEU A 140 2.62 -9.36 -9.09
CA LEU A 140 2.99 -8.97 -7.72
C LEU A 140 4.50 -8.67 -7.69
N ARG A 141 4.87 -7.40 -7.56
CA ARG A 141 6.26 -6.93 -7.74
C ARG A 141 7.02 -6.73 -6.45
N SER A 142 6.33 -6.34 -5.38
CA SER A 142 6.94 -6.17 -4.06
C SER A 142 5.87 -6.34 -2.98
N ASP A 143 6.28 -6.97 -1.88
CA ASP A 143 5.64 -6.79 -0.58
C ASP A 143 6.47 -5.75 0.18
N ILE A 144 5.85 -4.64 0.55
CA ILE A 144 6.48 -3.56 1.31
C ILE A 144 5.88 -3.54 2.70
N ILE A 145 6.74 -3.57 3.71
CA ILE A 145 6.35 -3.45 5.11
C ILE A 145 6.30 -1.98 5.49
N TRP A 146 5.09 -1.46 5.67
CA TRP A 146 4.90 -0.15 6.28
C TRP A 146 4.98 -0.27 7.80
N GLN A 147 6.16 0.02 8.35
CA GLN A 147 6.44 0.02 9.78
C GLN A 147 6.04 1.36 10.42
N LYS A 148 5.39 1.28 11.58
CA LYS A 148 4.98 2.40 12.42
C LYS A 148 5.72 2.31 13.75
N GLU A 149 6.37 3.38 14.19
CA GLU A 149 6.89 3.49 15.57
C GLU A 149 5.82 3.91 16.56
N ASN A 150 4.73 4.52 16.07
CA ASN A 150 3.58 4.95 16.86
C ASN A 150 2.30 4.13 16.56
N PRO A 151 2.33 2.79 16.55
CA PRO A 151 1.11 2.02 16.31
C PRO A 151 0.12 2.20 17.47
N MET A 152 -1.16 2.06 17.16
CA MET A 152 -2.20 2.03 18.20
C MET A 152 -1.89 0.88 19.19
N PRO A 153 -1.87 1.12 20.51
CA PRO A 153 -1.64 0.07 21.49
C PRO A 153 -2.68 -1.06 21.38
N GLU A 154 -2.22 -2.30 21.51
CA GLU A 154 -3.11 -3.47 21.58
C GLU A 154 -3.04 -4.09 22.98
N SER A 155 -4.20 -4.34 23.59
CA SER A 155 -4.29 -5.04 24.88
C SER A 155 -4.16 -6.57 24.72
N CYS A 156 -3.15 -7.03 23.99
CA CYS A 156 -2.84 -8.46 23.81
C CYS A 156 -1.67 -8.90 24.70
N LYS A 157 -1.70 -10.15 25.20
CA LYS A 157 -0.65 -10.72 26.08
C LYS A 157 -0.09 -12.05 25.57
N ASP A 158 -0.73 -12.65 24.58
CA ASP A 158 -0.44 -13.99 24.05
C ASP A 158 0.21 -13.95 22.64
N ARG A 159 0.60 -12.75 22.18
CA ARG A 159 1.32 -12.52 20.92
C ARG A 159 1.98 -11.14 20.89
N PRO A 160 2.91 -10.89 19.96
CA PRO A 160 3.42 -9.54 19.69
C PRO A 160 2.30 -8.59 19.21
N THR A 161 2.44 -7.31 19.57
CA THR A 161 1.60 -6.22 19.06
C THR A 161 1.92 -5.95 17.59
N ARG A 162 0.91 -5.68 16.77
CA ARG A 162 1.12 -5.30 15.36
C ARG A 162 1.69 -3.88 15.30
N CYS A 163 2.79 -3.72 14.59
CA CYS A 163 3.43 -2.41 14.33
C CYS A 163 3.59 -2.12 12.84
N TYR A 164 3.07 -2.97 11.95
CA TYR A 164 3.19 -2.76 10.51
C TYR A 164 1.91 -3.12 9.76
N GLU A 165 1.85 -2.69 8.51
CA GLU A 165 0.87 -3.10 7.49
C GLU A 165 1.60 -3.42 6.18
N HIS A 166 0.92 -4.14 5.27
CA HIS A 166 1.46 -4.42 3.95
C HIS A 166 1.08 -3.30 2.97
N ILE A 167 2.00 -2.99 2.06
CA ILE A 167 1.74 -2.30 0.80
C ILE A 167 2.22 -3.22 -0.31
N PHE A 168 1.30 -3.74 -1.11
CA PHE A 168 1.69 -4.49 -2.28
C PHE A 168 1.85 -3.55 -3.47
N LEU A 169 3.00 -3.65 -4.15
CA LEU A 169 3.18 -3.09 -5.48
C LEU A 169 2.75 -4.14 -6.50
N LEU A 170 1.66 -3.86 -7.23
CA LEU A 170 1.19 -4.67 -8.34
C LEU A 170 1.24 -3.90 -9.66
N THR A 171 1.47 -4.61 -10.77
CA THR A 171 1.57 -3.99 -12.10
C THR A 171 0.83 -4.81 -13.15
N LYS A 172 0.42 -4.15 -14.24
CA LYS A 172 -0.28 -4.78 -15.36
C LYS A 172 0.68 -5.60 -16.23
N GLU A 173 1.91 -5.10 -16.41
CA GLU A 173 2.94 -5.74 -17.20
C GLU A 173 4.27 -5.89 -16.46
N LYS A 174 5.18 -6.69 -17.03
CA LYS A 174 6.55 -6.87 -16.54
C LYS A 174 7.39 -5.59 -16.60
N LYS A 175 7.11 -4.73 -17.59
CA LYS A 175 7.70 -3.39 -17.75
C LYS A 175 6.63 -2.38 -17.40
N TYR A 176 6.95 -1.44 -16.52
CA TYR A 176 6.01 -0.44 -16.02
C TYR A 176 6.78 0.80 -15.57
N TYR A 177 6.06 1.89 -15.34
CA TYR A 177 6.64 3.13 -14.84
C TYR A 177 7.07 2.98 -13.38
N TYR A 178 8.34 3.23 -13.09
CA TYR A 178 8.88 3.26 -11.74
C TYR A 178 10.04 4.25 -11.63
N ASP A 179 9.83 5.35 -10.90
CA ASP A 179 10.87 6.33 -10.62
C ASP A 179 11.59 6.01 -9.30
N ALA A 180 12.61 5.15 -9.40
CA ALA A 180 13.45 4.78 -8.26
C ALA A 180 14.23 5.99 -7.69
N ALA A 181 14.55 6.98 -8.53
CA ALA A 181 15.33 8.14 -8.13
C ALA A 181 14.51 9.10 -7.27
N ALA A 182 13.22 9.28 -7.60
CA ALA A 182 12.30 10.15 -6.86
C ALA A 182 12.07 9.72 -5.40
N ILE A 183 12.30 8.45 -5.07
CA ILE A 183 12.18 7.93 -3.70
C ILE A 183 13.49 7.38 -3.13
N ALA A 184 14.62 7.62 -3.81
CA ALA A 184 15.91 7.12 -3.38
C ALA A 184 16.27 7.63 -1.98
N GLU A 185 17.05 6.85 -1.25
CA GLU A 185 17.49 7.18 0.11
C GLU A 185 19.01 7.22 0.21
N PRO A 186 19.59 8.01 1.12
CA PRO A 186 21.03 8.06 1.30
C PRO A 186 21.63 6.69 1.61
N ILE A 187 22.81 6.41 1.07
CA ILE A 187 23.57 5.24 1.51
C ILE A 187 24.04 5.41 2.95
N SER A 188 24.22 4.30 3.67
CA SER A 188 24.78 4.38 5.02
C SER A 188 26.24 4.85 4.99
N PRO A 189 26.72 5.57 6.02
CA PRO A 189 28.13 5.95 6.11
C PRO A 189 29.08 4.73 6.01
N LYS A 190 28.67 3.59 6.58
CA LYS A 190 29.40 2.31 6.46
C LYS A 190 29.50 1.82 5.02
N THR A 191 28.44 2.00 4.22
CA THR A 191 28.46 1.67 2.79
C THR A 191 29.41 2.60 2.04
N ALA A 192 29.36 3.90 2.30
CA ALA A 192 30.24 4.88 1.66
C ALA A 192 31.71 4.58 1.96
N ALA A 193 32.03 4.30 3.23
CA ALA A 193 33.37 3.88 3.64
C ALA A 193 33.80 2.60 2.93
N ARG A 194 32.94 1.59 2.86
CA ARG A 194 33.22 0.31 2.16
C ARG A 194 33.52 0.50 0.68
N TYR A 195 32.86 1.44 0.01
CA TYR A 195 33.11 1.72 -1.41
C TYR A 195 34.49 2.28 -1.67
N ARG A 196 35.12 2.95 -0.69
CA ARG A 196 36.50 3.45 -0.74
C ARG A 196 37.55 2.37 -0.47
N LEU A 197 37.17 1.29 0.23
CA LEU A 197 38.10 0.25 0.62
C LEU A 197 38.44 -0.70 -0.54
N GLY A 198 39.74 -1.03 -0.60
CA GLY A 198 40.26 -2.17 -1.35
C GLY A 198 39.69 -3.50 -0.87
N ARG A 199 39.89 -4.56 -1.64
CA ARG A 199 39.47 -5.93 -1.30
C ARG A 199 40.72 -6.81 -1.26
N SER A 200 40.93 -7.48 -0.13
CA SER A 200 42.08 -8.38 0.05
C SER A 200 42.05 -9.55 -0.93
N ALA A 201 43.23 -9.98 -1.37
CA ALA A 201 43.41 -11.21 -2.14
C ALA A 201 43.25 -12.48 -1.29
N ASN A 202 43.36 -12.36 0.03
CA ASN A 202 43.27 -13.47 0.97
C ASN A 202 41.93 -13.43 1.70
N SER A 203 40.87 -13.83 1.00
CA SER A 203 39.52 -13.93 1.53
C SER A 203 38.89 -15.22 1.04
N LYS A 204 38.10 -15.91 1.86
CA LYS A 204 37.38 -17.14 1.44
C LYS A 204 36.49 -16.98 0.20
N TYR A 205 36.26 -15.75 -0.25
CA TYR A 205 35.48 -15.43 -1.44
C TYR A 205 36.33 -15.23 -2.71
N THR A 206 37.67 -15.26 -2.62
CA THR A 206 38.57 -15.16 -3.78
C THR A 206 38.75 -16.48 -4.51
N GLU A 207 38.30 -17.59 -3.91
CA GLU A 207 38.24 -18.91 -4.53
C GLU A 207 36.97 -19.06 -5.38
N GLU A 208 37.04 -19.96 -6.36
CA GLU A 208 35.90 -20.30 -7.20
C GLU A 208 34.86 -21.07 -6.38
N ILE A 209 33.58 -20.69 -6.52
CA ILE A 209 32.49 -21.49 -5.97
C ILE A 209 32.35 -22.75 -6.84
N PRO A 210 32.42 -23.97 -6.26
CA PRO A 210 32.30 -25.21 -7.02
C PRO A 210 31.07 -25.19 -7.96
N GLY A 211 31.30 -25.43 -9.25
CA GLY A 211 30.26 -25.48 -10.28
C GLY A 211 29.95 -24.14 -10.99
N GLN A 212 30.60 -23.02 -10.62
CA GLN A 212 30.40 -21.73 -11.33
C GLN A 212 31.45 -21.43 -12.41
N GLY A 213 32.60 -22.11 -12.46
CA GLY A 213 33.63 -21.92 -13.50
C GLY A 213 34.37 -20.59 -13.43
N LYS A 214 34.07 -19.72 -12.44
CA LYS A 214 34.65 -18.38 -12.29
C LYS A 214 34.44 -17.80 -10.90
N VAL A 215 35.45 -17.06 -10.44
CA VAL A 215 35.33 -16.16 -9.30
C VAL A 215 34.45 -14.97 -9.69
N GLN A 216 33.45 -14.63 -8.88
CA GLN A 216 32.59 -13.47 -9.13
C GLN A 216 33.43 -12.19 -9.17
N GLY A 217 33.20 -11.34 -10.17
CA GLY A 217 33.96 -10.08 -10.34
C GLY A 217 33.96 -9.20 -9.08
N ILE A 218 32.85 -9.23 -8.33
CA ILE A 218 32.72 -8.49 -7.06
C ILE A 218 33.72 -8.95 -5.99
N ASN A 219 34.26 -10.17 -6.13
CA ASN A 219 35.15 -10.78 -5.16
C ASN A 219 36.64 -10.68 -5.50
N ARG A 220 37.00 -10.17 -6.68
CA ARG A 220 38.40 -10.03 -7.06
C ARG A 220 39.13 -9.03 -6.15
N ALA A 221 40.40 -9.35 -5.89
CA ALA A 221 41.28 -8.50 -5.13
C ALA A 221 41.50 -7.15 -5.83
N ARG A 222 41.66 -6.09 -5.05
CA ARG A 222 41.89 -4.73 -5.57
C ARG A 222 42.51 -3.85 -4.50
N LYS A 223 43.40 -2.95 -4.92
CA LYS A 223 44.11 -2.02 -4.03
C LYS A 223 43.24 -0.86 -3.54
N GLY A 224 42.20 -0.47 -4.29
CA GLY A 224 41.31 0.66 -3.97
C GLY A 224 39.82 0.35 -4.13
N GLY A 225 39.00 1.40 -3.99
CA GLY A 225 37.54 1.35 -4.03
C GLY A 225 36.91 0.88 -5.36
N TYR A 226 35.58 0.75 -5.40
CA TYR A 226 34.84 0.45 -6.65
C TYR A 226 34.74 1.66 -7.57
N TYR A 227 34.81 2.84 -6.97
CA TYR A 227 34.57 4.13 -7.61
C TYR A 227 35.70 5.07 -7.21
N ASP A 228 36.04 6.00 -8.10
CA ASP A 228 36.75 7.21 -7.70
C ASP A 228 35.89 7.98 -6.70
N ASP A 229 36.51 8.73 -5.79
CA ASP A 229 35.79 9.41 -4.71
C ASP A 229 34.67 10.33 -5.21
N ALA A 230 34.87 10.98 -6.37
CA ALA A 230 33.89 11.84 -7.02
C ALA A 230 32.68 11.08 -7.62
N LEU A 231 32.81 9.76 -7.85
CA LEU A 231 31.80 8.91 -8.48
C LEU A 231 31.09 7.97 -7.49
N ILE A 232 31.38 8.09 -6.20
CA ILE A 232 30.74 7.27 -5.17
C ILE A 232 29.23 7.59 -5.13
N PRO A 233 28.35 6.59 -5.33
CA PRO A 233 26.91 6.81 -5.22
C PRO A 233 26.54 7.32 -3.83
N THR A 234 25.84 8.45 -3.76
CA THR A 234 25.36 9.03 -2.50
C THR A 234 23.97 8.50 -2.11
N MET A 235 23.22 8.03 -3.09
CA MET A 235 21.86 7.53 -2.94
C MET A 235 21.78 6.05 -3.33
N ARG A 236 20.76 5.37 -2.83
CA ARG A 236 20.38 4.01 -3.22
C ARG A 236 18.88 3.93 -3.44
N ASN A 237 18.45 2.88 -4.15
CA ASN A 237 17.04 2.54 -4.22
C ASN A 237 16.46 2.36 -2.81
N LYS A 238 15.22 2.82 -2.63
CA LYS A 238 14.48 2.64 -1.38
C LYS A 238 14.28 1.16 -1.11
N ARG A 239 14.50 0.74 0.14
CA ARG A 239 14.22 -0.64 0.56
C ARG A 239 12.73 -0.85 0.75
N ASP A 240 12.33 -2.09 0.95
CA ASP A 240 10.95 -2.56 1.10
C ASP A 240 10.43 -2.53 2.55
N VAL A 241 11.19 -1.99 3.51
CA VAL A 241 10.68 -1.68 4.86
C VAL A 241 10.65 -0.17 5.02
N TRP A 242 9.45 0.40 5.06
CA TRP A 242 9.21 1.83 5.11
C TRP A 242 8.78 2.24 6.50
N LEU A 243 9.66 2.94 7.20
CA LEU A 243 9.35 3.58 8.46
C LEU A 243 8.61 4.90 8.21
N ILE A 244 7.30 4.91 8.41
CA ILE A 244 6.44 6.09 8.27
C ILE A 244 5.43 6.11 9.42
N ASN A 245 5.45 7.16 10.24
CA ASN A 245 4.54 7.25 11.38
C ASN A 245 3.14 7.70 10.95
N THR A 246 2.12 7.25 11.69
CA THR A 246 0.74 7.72 11.47
C THR A 246 0.60 9.16 11.93
N VAL A 247 -0.15 9.96 11.16
CA VAL A 247 -0.44 11.36 11.50
C VAL A 247 -1.95 11.48 11.77
N PRO A 248 -2.38 12.00 12.94
CA PRO A 248 -3.79 12.21 13.23
C PRO A 248 -4.43 13.17 12.21
N TYR A 249 -5.59 12.80 11.68
CA TYR A 249 -6.41 13.69 10.86
C TYR A 249 -7.61 14.17 11.66
N LYS A 250 -7.76 15.50 11.79
CA LYS A 250 -8.84 16.12 12.58
C LYS A 250 -10.21 16.09 11.89
N GLY A 251 -10.28 15.82 10.58
CA GLY A 251 -11.49 15.97 9.77
C GLY A 251 -12.42 14.75 9.76
N GLY A 252 -12.72 14.11 10.91
CA GLY A 252 -13.78 13.09 11.00
C GLY A 252 -13.58 11.78 10.23
N HIS A 253 -12.44 11.57 9.57
CA HIS A 253 -12.13 10.34 8.85
C HIS A 253 -11.08 9.50 9.58
N PHE A 254 -11.55 8.40 10.15
CA PHE A 254 -10.82 7.66 11.18
C PHE A 254 -9.86 6.58 10.62
N ALA A 255 -9.66 6.49 9.29
CA ALA A 255 -8.92 5.39 8.65
C ALA A 255 -8.03 5.84 7.46
N ALA A 256 -7.64 7.11 7.39
CA ALA A 256 -6.75 7.55 6.32
C ALA A 256 -5.30 7.13 6.60
N PHE A 257 -4.62 6.50 5.64
CA PHE A 257 -3.17 6.34 5.69
C PHE A 257 -2.46 7.71 5.62
N PRO A 258 -1.22 7.84 6.12
CA PRO A 258 -0.56 9.14 6.23
C PRO A 258 -0.17 9.69 4.85
N PRO A 259 -0.20 11.03 4.65
CA PRO A 259 0.18 11.66 3.38
C PRO A 259 1.54 11.20 2.85
N LYS A 260 2.53 11.02 3.73
CA LYS A 260 3.86 10.59 3.33
C LYS A 260 3.89 9.21 2.66
N LEU A 261 2.99 8.31 3.06
CA LEU A 261 2.84 7.00 2.42
C LEU A 261 2.34 7.17 0.99
N ALA A 262 1.29 7.97 0.83
CA ALA A 262 0.71 8.32 -0.47
C ALA A 262 1.73 8.96 -1.40
N GLU A 263 2.43 9.99 -0.92
CA GLU A 263 3.49 10.70 -1.64
C GLU A 263 4.57 9.77 -2.14
N THR A 264 5.03 8.85 -1.29
CA THR A 264 6.09 7.88 -1.64
C THR A 264 5.62 6.98 -2.79
N CYS A 265 4.41 6.45 -2.70
CA CYS A 265 3.81 5.64 -3.77
C CYS A 265 3.62 6.43 -5.07
N ILE A 266 3.14 7.68 -4.99
CA ILE A 266 2.89 8.55 -6.14
C ILE A 266 4.21 8.95 -6.83
N LEU A 267 5.23 9.34 -6.06
CA LEU A 267 6.54 9.70 -6.59
C LEU A 267 7.17 8.54 -7.36
N ALA A 268 7.08 7.32 -6.81
CA ALA A 268 7.62 6.14 -7.47
C ALA A 268 6.75 5.66 -8.65
N GLY A 269 5.43 5.70 -8.53
CA GLY A 269 4.50 5.01 -9.43
C GLY A 269 3.79 5.89 -10.45
N CYS A 270 3.88 7.23 -10.36
CA CYS A 270 3.15 8.16 -11.22
C CYS A 270 4.06 9.27 -11.79
N PRO A 271 4.16 9.41 -13.13
CA PRO A 271 4.89 10.52 -13.72
C PRO A 271 4.28 11.86 -13.31
N ARG A 272 5.10 12.92 -13.32
CA ARG A 272 4.62 14.30 -13.14
C ARG A 272 3.56 14.62 -14.20
N GLY A 273 2.47 15.27 -13.80
CA GLY A 273 1.28 15.49 -14.66
C GLY A 273 0.46 14.22 -14.94
N GLY A 274 0.84 13.07 -14.40
CA GLY A 274 0.06 11.83 -14.50
C GLY A 274 -1.20 11.86 -13.65
N ILE A 275 -2.04 10.84 -13.83
CA ILE A 275 -3.35 10.69 -13.15
C ILE A 275 -3.26 9.57 -12.12
N VAL A 276 -3.53 9.90 -10.85
CA VAL A 276 -3.62 8.97 -9.72
C VAL A 276 -5.09 8.65 -9.43
N ILE A 277 -5.46 7.37 -9.43
CA ILE A 277 -6.81 6.94 -9.04
C ILE A 277 -6.81 6.28 -7.67
N ASP A 278 -7.89 6.48 -6.91
CA ASP A 278 -8.11 5.78 -5.66
C ASP A 278 -9.59 5.35 -5.57
N PRO A 279 -9.88 4.05 -5.71
CA PRO A 279 -11.25 3.53 -5.70
C PRO A 279 -11.91 3.54 -4.31
N PHE A 280 -11.16 3.85 -3.26
CA PHE A 280 -11.60 3.87 -1.87
C PHE A 280 -11.12 5.16 -1.18
N PHE A 281 -11.52 6.29 -1.76
CA PHE A 281 -10.87 7.59 -1.56
C PHE A 281 -10.92 8.12 -0.13
N GLY A 282 -11.96 7.75 0.64
CA GLY A 282 -12.13 8.21 2.01
C GLY A 282 -12.12 9.73 2.11
N SER A 283 -11.30 10.27 3.01
CA SER A 283 -11.09 11.72 3.13
C SER A 283 -10.09 12.34 2.15
N GLY A 284 -9.73 11.63 1.08
CA GLY A 284 -8.96 12.20 -0.03
C GLY A 284 -7.48 12.44 0.26
N THR A 285 -6.84 11.63 1.12
CA THR A 285 -5.37 11.71 1.31
C THR A 285 -4.64 11.57 -0.03
N THR A 286 -5.04 10.59 -0.85
CA THR A 286 -4.41 10.31 -2.15
C THR A 286 -4.54 11.50 -3.09
N GLY A 287 -5.73 12.09 -3.21
CA GLY A 287 -5.95 13.24 -4.09
C GLY A 287 -5.20 14.49 -3.64
N LYS A 288 -5.16 14.74 -2.32
CA LYS A 288 -4.37 15.85 -1.77
C LYS A 288 -2.88 15.67 -2.08
N ALA A 289 -2.33 14.48 -1.84
CA ALA A 289 -0.94 14.17 -2.15
C ALA A 289 -0.63 14.24 -3.65
N ALA A 290 -1.54 13.78 -4.51
CA ALA A 290 -1.39 13.89 -5.96
C ALA A 290 -1.30 15.36 -6.39
N LYS A 291 -2.25 16.19 -5.95
CA LYS A 291 -2.28 17.63 -6.25
C LYS A 291 -1.02 18.34 -5.77
N ASP A 292 -0.59 18.08 -4.53
CA ASP A 292 0.61 18.70 -3.94
C ASP A 292 1.91 18.29 -4.64
N LEU A 293 1.89 17.18 -5.39
CA LEU A 293 3.00 16.69 -6.20
C LEU A 293 2.84 17.00 -7.69
N ASP A 294 1.94 17.90 -8.09
CA ASP A 294 1.70 18.25 -9.50
C ASP A 294 1.24 17.05 -10.35
N ARG A 295 0.33 16.24 -9.79
CA ARG A 295 -0.40 15.16 -10.48
C ARG A 295 -1.90 15.43 -10.38
N HIS A 296 -2.63 14.89 -11.35
CA HIS A 296 -4.08 14.87 -11.34
C HIS A 296 -4.61 13.70 -10.53
N TYR A 297 -5.85 13.79 -10.05
CA TYR A 297 -6.48 12.68 -9.33
C TYR A 297 -7.89 12.32 -9.81
N ILE A 298 -8.29 11.07 -9.55
CA ILE A 298 -9.68 10.62 -9.60
C ILE A 298 -9.95 9.86 -8.31
N GLY A 299 -10.80 10.41 -7.44
CA GLY A 299 -11.26 9.74 -6.23
C GLY A 299 -12.61 9.08 -6.45
N ILE A 300 -12.80 7.84 -6.00
CA ILE A 300 -14.12 7.21 -5.92
C ILE A 300 -14.44 6.94 -4.45
N GLU A 301 -15.60 7.40 -4.00
CA GLU A 301 -16.04 7.23 -2.62
C GLU A 301 -17.55 7.06 -2.59
N ILE A 302 -18.04 6.03 -1.90
CA ILE A 302 -19.47 5.74 -1.82
C ILE A 302 -20.17 6.61 -0.78
N ASN A 303 -19.48 7.01 0.28
CA ASN A 303 -20.01 7.86 1.33
C ASN A 303 -19.96 9.35 0.95
N ILE A 304 -21.12 9.96 0.75
CA ILE A 304 -21.23 11.37 0.37
C ILE A 304 -20.61 12.33 1.38
N GLU A 305 -20.64 12.01 2.68
CA GLU A 305 -20.01 12.82 3.72
C GLU A 305 -18.49 12.79 3.59
N TYR A 306 -17.92 11.64 3.23
CA TYR A 306 -16.48 11.51 2.98
C TYR A 306 -16.07 12.22 1.68
N CYS A 307 -16.91 12.22 0.65
CA CYS A 307 -16.70 13.06 -0.52
C CYS A 307 -16.61 14.55 -0.14
N ALA A 308 -17.51 15.04 0.72
CA ALA A 308 -17.48 16.43 1.17
C ALA A 308 -16.20 16.77 1.97
N LEU A 309 -15.79 15.88 2.88
CA LEU A 309 -14.52 16.02 3.60
C LEU A 309 -13.29 16.03 2.67
N ALA A 310 -13.30 15.16 1.66
CA ALA A 310 -12.23 15.10 0.68
C ALA A 310 -12.14 16.38 -0.17
N ARG A 311 -13.27 16.95 -0.63
CA ARG A 311 -13.29 18.25 -1.33
C ARG A 311 -12.68 19.36 -0.46
N ALA A 312 -13.16 19.47 0.79
CA ALA A 312 -12.66 20.46 1.74
C ALA A 312 -11.15 20.32 2.00
N ARG A 313 -10.64 19.08 2.06
CA ARG A 313 -9.22 18.82 2.28
C ARG A 313 -8.34 19.16 1.07
N ILE A 314 -8.80 18.86 -0.15
CA ILE A 314 -8.02 19.04 -1.38
C ILE A 314 -8.01 20.51 -1.82
N GLY A 315 -9.03 21.28 -1.43
CA GLY A 315 -9.15 22.70 -1.73
C GLY A 315 -9.47 22.94 -3.21
N GLY A 316 -10.61 22.42 -3.65
CA GLY A 316 -11.21 22.70 -4.96
C GLY A 316 -12.69 23.05 -4.78
N GLU A 317 -13.24 23.83 -5.72
CA GLU A 317 -14.67 24.20 -5.78
C GLU A 317 -15.59 22.96 -5.96
#